data_AF-A0A2G5H8H4-F1
#
_entry.id   AF-A0A2G5H8H4-F1
#
_cell.length_a   1.000
_cell.length_b   1.000
_cell.length_c   1.000
_cell.angle_alpha   90.00
_cell.angle_beta   90.00
_cell.angle_gamma   90.00
#
_symmetry.space_group_name_H-M   'P 1'
#
loop_
_entity.id
_entity.type
_entity.pdbx_description
1 polymer ?
#
loop_
_entity_poly.entity_id
_entity_poly.type
_entity_poly.pdbx_seq_one_letter_code
_entity_poly.pdbx_strand_id
1 'polypeptide(L)'
;MSGAPPSSHVNATHAAQQTPGNTTNNAADVASTSAHPPPNAPDPTTSNNAAQRGLSTAAASSSTELASLKVTLKSSLRQFPDFPSPGILFEDIMPLFSNPSHHNSLITALELQFREKFGANHGIDVIVGLESRGFLFGPTLAMRLGAGFVPVRKQGKLPGECVTEGYQKEYGTDWFQMQKDAISPGQKVVIVDDIIATGGSAAAAGNLVQQIGGQLVGYVFIMELDFLKGRDKLNAPVHTLLSGQDEALQSSK
;
A
#
# COMPACT_ATOMS: atom_id res chain seq x y z
N MET A 1 -32.09 -44.47 -17.89
CA MET A 1 -33.46 -44.32 -17.36
C MET A 1 -33.44 -43.17 -16.37
N SER A 2 -33.86 -41.98 -16.82
CA SER A 2 -35.06 -41.25 -16.34
C SER A 2 -34.65 -40.20 -15.31
N GLY A 3 -34.87 -38.90 -15.45
CA GLY A 3 -35.52 -38.09 -16.48
C GLY A 3 -35.54 -36.64 -16.00
N ALA A 4 -35.26 -35.68 -16.89
CA ALA A 4 -35.82 -34.31 -16.81
C ALA A 4 -37.31 -34.39 -17.26
N PRO A 5 -38.21 -33.36 -17.13
CA PRO A 5 -38.03 -31.96 -17.58
C PRO A 5 -38.91 -30.91 -16.77
N PRO A 6 -39.46 -29.79 -17.32
CA PRO A 6 -38.79 -28.48 -17.48
C PRO A 6 -39.61 -27.21 -17.07
N SER A 7 -38.94 -26.04 -17.21
CA SER A 7 -39.42 -24.72 -17.70
C SER A 7 -40.45 -23.85 -16.95
N SER A 8 -40.12 -22.55 -16.79
CA SER A 8 -40.89 -21.45 -17.38
C SER A 8 -40.15 -20.09 -17.31
N HIS A 9 -39.94 -19.48 -18.48
CA HIS A 9 -39.63 -18.06 -18.67
C HIS A 9 -40.86 -17.19 -18.38
N VAL A 10 -40.67 -15.99 -17.83
CA VAL A 10 -41.51 -14.82 -18.17
C VAL A 10 -40.63 -13.58 -18.22
N ASN A 11 -40.64 -12.92 -19.38
CA ASN A 11 -40.04 -11.63 -19.68
C ASN A 11 -41.21 -10.64 -19.76
N ALA A 12 -41.13 -9.48 -19.10
CA ALA A 12 -42.15 -8.44 -19.21
C ALA A 12 -41.49 -7.06 -19.34
N THR A 13 -41.33 -6.65 -20.59
CA THR A 13 -41.17 -5.26 -21.05
C THR A 13 -42.44 -4.46 -20.78
N HIS A 14 -42.32 -3.23 -20.27
CA HIS A 14 -43.34 -2.20 -20.48
C HIS A 14 -42.69 -0.89 -20.97
N ALA A 15 -43.30 -0.37 -22.02
CA ALA A 15 -42.86 0.75 -22.82
C ALA A 15 -43.39 2.10 -22.32
N ALA A 16 -42.62 3.14 -22.66
CA ALA A 16 -42.98 4.49 -23.09
C ALA A 16 -44.34 5.10 -22.72
N GLN A 17 -44.27 6.32 -22.20
CA GLN A 17 -45.21 7.39 -22.54
C GLN A 17 -44.50 8.76 -22.50
N GLN A 18 -44.21 9.30 -23.69
CA GLN A 18 -44.09 10.73 -23.96
C GLN A 18 -45.45 11.21 -24.48
N THR A 19 -45.86 12.44 -24.17
CA THR A 19 -46.62 13.37 -25.04
C THR A 19 -46.84 14.73 -24.33
N PRO A 20 -47.23 15.82 -25.03
CA PRO A 20 -46.44 17.06 -25.04
C PRO A 20 -47.26 18.36 -24.78
N GLY A 21 -46.63 19.53 -24.90
CA GLY A 21 -47.31 20.79 -25.25
C GLY A 21 -46.66 22.02 -24.59
N ASN A 22 -46.05 22.96 -25.33
CA ASN A 22 -46.58 24.04 -26.21
C ASN A 22 -46.65 25.38 -25.40
N THR A 23 -45.64 26.27 -25.46
CA THR A 23 -45.43 27.44 -26.35
C THR A 23 -46.05 28.78 -25.88
N THR A 24 -45.26 29.85 -26.06
CA THR A 24 -45.56 31.29 -26.28
C THR A 24 -45.53 32.30 -25.12
N ASN A 25 -44.56 33.24 -25.24
CA ASN A 25 -44.60 34.74 -25.27
C ASN A 25 -45.37 35.50 -24.16
N ASN A 26 -45.00 36.71 -23.70
CA ASN A 26 -44.30 37.85 -24.32
C ASN A 26 -43.96 38.93 -23.25
N ALA A 27 -42.97 39.80 -23.54
CA ALA A 27 -42.83 41.26 -23.29
C ALA A 27 -43.19 41.88 -21.91
N ALA A 28 -42.59 42.93 -21.35
CA ALA A 28 -41.59 43.97 -21.65
C ALA A 28 -41.06 44.46 -20.24
N ASP A 29 -40.12 45.38 -19.99
CA ASP A 29 -39.90 46.68 -20.60
C ASP A 29 -38.71 47.42 -19.88
N VAL A 30 -38.19 48.44 -20.57
CA VAL A 30 -37.41 49.63 -20.13
C VAL A 30 -35.90 49.56 -19.84
N ALA A 31 -35.20 50.41 -20.60
CA ALA A 31 -33.78 50.73 -20.62
C ALA A 31 -33.32 51.77 -19.57
N SER A 32 -32.01 51.83 -19.28
CA SER A 32 -31.29 53.08 -18.95
C SER A 32 -29.76 52.95 -19.09
N THR A 33 -29.20 53.86 -19.91
CA THR A 33 -27.87 54.53 -19.95
C THR A 33 -26.77 54.09 -18.94
N SER A 34 -25.46 54.06 -19.20
CA SER A 34 -24.57 54.85 -20.09
C SER A 34 -23.10 54.41 -19.89
N ALA A 35 -22.27 54.66 -20.91
CA ALA A 35 -20.81 54.92 -20.88
C ALA A 35 -19.80 53.75 -20.69
N HIS A 36 -19.01 53.52 -21.75
CA HIS A 36 -17.76 52.74 -21.78
C HIS A 36 -16.54 53.60 -21.40
N PRO A 37 -15.54 53.05 -20.66
CA PRO A 37 -14.14 53.46 -20.72
C PRO A 37 -13.27 52.45 -21.51
N PRO A 38 -12.06 52.84 -21.96
CA PRO A 38 -11.22 52.06 -22.89
C PRO A 38 -10.50 50.87 -22.23
N PRO A 39 -9.99 49.90 -23.02
CA PRO A 39 -9.30 48.74 -22.46
C PRO A 39 -7.85 49.10 -22.08
N ASN A 40 -7.51 48.91 -20.80
CA ASN A 40 -6.13 48.98 -20.31
C ASN A 40 -5.41 47.64 -20.53
N ALA A 41 -4.13 47.74 -20.87
CA ALA A 41 -3.20 46.67 -21.17
C ALA A 41 -3.05 45.62 -20.05
N PRO A 42 -2.60 44.38 -20.36
CA PRO A 42 -2.29 43.38 -19.35
C PRO A 42 -1.02 43.75 -18.57
N ASP A 43 -1.16 43.75 -17.24
CA ASP A 43 -0.09 43.92 -16.26
C ASP A 43 0.85 42.69 -16.28
N PRO A 44 2.16 42.83 -16.54
CA PRO A 44 3.09 41.71 -16.59
C PRO A 44 3.63 41.39 -15.18
N THR A 45 2.77 41.19 -14.19
CA THR A 45 3.21 40.81 -12.84
C THR A 45 2.30 39.79 -12.13
N THR A 46 1.69 38.83 -12.85
CA THR A 46 1.19 37.61 -12.21
C THR A 46 2.25 36.52 -12.25
N SER A 47 3.18 36.63 -11.29
CA SER A 47 4.21 35.63 -11.03
C SER A 47 3.58 34.29 -10.56
N ASN A 48 4.07 33.19 -11.13
CA ASN A 48 3.71 31.79 -10.91
C ASN A 48 3.96 31.23 -9.49
N ASN A 49 3.94 32.05 -8.44
CA ASN A 49 4.40 31.65 -7.10
C ASN A 49 3.32 31.03 -6.17
N ALA A 50 2.03 31.12 -6.52
CA ALA A 50 0.96 30.59 -5.67
C ALA A 50 0.91 29.04 -5.67
N ALA A 51 1.18 28.41 -6.83
CA ALA A 51 1.20 26.95 -6.95
C ALA A 51 2.37 26.31 -6.18
N GLN A 52 3.55 26.93 -6.20
CA GLN A 52 4.72 26.39 -5.48
C GLN A 52 4.63 26.51 -3.95
N ARG A 53 3.98 27.56 -3.40
CA ARG A 53 3.79 27.69 -1.94
C ARG A 53 2.80 26.67 -1.37
N GLY A 54 1.76 26.29 -2.12
CA GLY A 54 0.77 25.30 -1.67
C GLY A 54 1.29 23.86 -1.61
N LEU A 55 2.15 23.46 -2.56
CA LEU A 55 2.78 22.13 -2.52
C LEU A 55 3.82 22.01 -1.39
N SER A 56 4.57 23.08 -1.11
CA SER A 56 5.61 23.08 -0.08
C SER A 56 5.06 22.92 1.34
N THR A 57 3.88 23.47 1.63
CA THR A 57 3.25 23.38 2.96
C THR A 57 2.60 22.02 3.19
N ALA A 58 1.95 21.43 2.17
CA ALA A 58 1.35 20.09 2.27
C ALA A 58 2.41 18.98 2.44
N ALA A 59 3.54 19.08 1.74
CA ALA A 59 4.66 18.16 1.90
C ALA A 59 5.32 18.27 3.29
N ALA A 60 5.49 19.49 3.80
CA ALA A 60 6.00 19.72 5.16
C ALA A 60 5.03 19.21 6.25
N SER A 61 3.72 19.39 6.04
CA SER A 61 2.68 18.89 6.94
C SER A 61 2.64 17.36 6.99
N SER A 62 2.70 16.69 5.84
CA SER A 62 2.70 15.22 5.77
C SER A 62 3.98 14.61 6.35
N SER A 63 5.14 15.25 6.17
CA SER A 63 6.39 14.82 6.78
C SER A 63 6.35 14.93 8.31
N THR A 64 5.75 16.00 8.83
CA THR A 64 5.58 16.23 10.28
C THR A 64 4.60 15.23 10.89
N GLU A 65 3.48 14.98 10.20
CA GLU A 65 2.49 13.97 10.59
C GLU A 65 3.12 12.57 10.63
N LEU A 66 3.84 12.17 9.58
CA LEU A 66 4.54 10.89 9.54
C LEU A 66 5.53 10.74 10.71
N ALA A 67 6.30 11.77 11.02
CA ALA A 67 7.22 11.75 12.16
C ALA A 67 6.48 11.55 13.50
N SER A 68 5.37 12.25 13.71
CA SER A 68 4.52 12.10 14.91
C SER A 68 3.96 10.69 15.03
N LEU A 69 3.40 10.14 13.95
CA LEU A 69 2.88 8.77 13.93
C LEU A 69 3.97 7.74 14.23
N LYS A 70 5.18 7.91 13.69
CA LYS A 70 6.32 7.02 13.99
C LYS A 70 6.64 6.99 15.49
N VAL A 71 6.61 8.12 16.18
CA VAL A 71 6.83 8.19 17.63
C VAL A 71 5.74 7.43 18.38
N THR A 72 4.47 7.66 18.06
CA THR A 72 3.33 6.98 18.69
C THR A 72 3.35 5.47 18.44
N LEU A 73 3.64 5.05 17.22
CA LEU A 73 3.68 3.62 16.86
C LEU A 73 4.84 2.94 17.58
N LYS A 74 6.04 3.53 17.57
CA LYS A 74 7.21 2.97 18.24
C LYS A 74 7.01 2.83 19.75
N SER A 75 6.37 3.79 20.41
CA SER A 75 6.11 3.73 21.85
C SER A 75 5.06 2.69 22.26
N SER A 76 4.28 2.17 21.30
CA SER A 76 3.28 1.13 21.56
C SER A 76 3.83 -0.30 21.46
N LEU A 77 5.04 -0.48 20.90
CA LEU A 77 5.68 -1.78 20.76
C LEU A 77 6.03 -2.37 22.13
N ARG A 78 6.12 -3.70 22.20
CA ARG A 78 6.57 -4.42 23.39
C ARG A 78 7.82 -5.21 23.07
N GLN A 79 8.76 -5.20 24.00
CA GLN A 79 9.99 -5.96 23.88
C GLN A 79 9.92 -7.25 24.69
N PHE A 80 10.39 -8.34 24.11
CA PHE A 80 10.53 -9.65 24.74
C PHE A 80 11.99 -10.12 24.62
N PRO A 81 12.77 -10.05 25.71
CA PRO A 81 14.12 -10.59 25.73
C PRO A 81 14.13 -12.11 25.53
N ASP A 82 15.21 -12.62 24.94
CA ASP A 82 15.49 -14.04 24.75
C ASP A 82 14.40 -14.81 23.96
N PHE A 83 13.78 -14.14 22.99
CA PHE A 83 12.75 -14.74 22.13
C PHE A 83 13.10 -14.55 20.64
N PRO A 84 12.96 -15.60 19.80
CA PRO A 84 12.54 -16.97 20.12
C PRO A 84 13.65 -17.82 20.77
N SER A 85 14.85 -17.27 20.92
CA SER A 85 16.00 -17.93 21.54
C SER A 85 16.84 -16.93 22.34
N PRO A 86 17.68 -17.41 23.28
CA PRO A 86 18.57 -16.55 24.07
C PRO A 86 19.41 -15.60 23.21
N GLY A 87 19.57 -14.36 23.67
CA GLY A 87 20.35 -13.30 23.01
C GLY A 87 19.58 -12.45 21.98
N ILE A 88 18.30 -12.73 21.74
CA ILE A 88 17.46 -11.99 20.78
C ILE A 88 16.45 -11.11 21.52
N LEU A 89 16.42 -9.81 21.19
CA LEU A 89 15.40 -8.88 21.68
C LEU A 89 14.27 -8.80 20.67
N PHE A 90 13.18 -9.51 20.93
CA PHE A 90 12.04 -9.52 20.02
C PHE A 90 11.16 -8.30 20.19
N GLU A 91 10.88 -7.61 19.09
CA GLU A 91 9.89 -6.53 19.03
C GLU A 91 8.52 -7.09 18.61
N ASP A 92 7.58 -7.04 19.54
CA ASP A 92 6.20 -7.45 19.33
C ASP A 92 5.36 -6.27 18.78
N ILE A 93 4.89 -6.44 17.55
CA ILE A 93 4.03 -5.49 16.84
C ILE A 93 2.53 -5.68 17.13
N MET A 94 2.11 -6.72 17.87
CA MET A 94 0.68 -6.96 18.12
C MET A 94 -0.08 -5.76 18.74
N PRO A 95 0.51 -4.93 19.61
CA PRO A 95 -0.15 -3.71 20.10
C PRO A 95 -0.59 -2.72 19.03
N LEU A 96 0.06 -2.74 17.85
CA LEU A 96 -0.34 -1.93 16.70
C LEU A 96 -1.72 -2.34 16.18
N PHE A 97 -2.09 -3.61 16.31
CA PHE A 97 -3.33 -4.17 15.75
C PHE A 97 -4.45 -4.26 16.78
N SER A 98 -4.12 -4.51 18.05
CA SER A 98 -5.12 -4.65 19.12
C SER A 98 -5.76 -3.31 19.52
N ASN A 99 -5.13 -2.18 19.18
CA ASN A 99 -5.69 -0.84 19.37
C ASN A 99 -6.13 -0.26 18.01
N PRO A 100 -7.44 0.00 17.78
CA PRO A 100 -7.92 0.53 16.49
C PRO A 100 -7.28 1.85 16.07
N SER A 101 -6.96 2.72 17.04
CA SER A 101 -6.28 4.00 16.78
C SER A 101 -4.85 3.78 16.29
N HIS A 102 -4.12 2.84 16.91
CA HIS A 102 -2.78 2.48 16.46
C HIS A 102 -2.79 1.79 15.10
N HIS A 103 -3.79 0.94 14.84
CA HIS A 103 -3.89 0.26 13.55
C HIS A 103 -4.15 1.28 12.43
N ASN A 104 -5.08 2.21 12.64
CA ASN A 104 -5.31 3.30 11.69
C ASN A 104 -4.03 4.15 11.52
N SER A 105 -3.34 4.47 12.61
CA SER A 105 -2.09 5.23 12.59
C SER A 105 -0.98 4.51 11.80
N LEU A 106 -0.86 3.19 11.94
CA LEU A 106 0.08 2.36 11.19
C LEU A 106 -0.19 2.45 9.69
N ILE A 107 -1.45 2.26 9.29
CA ILE A 107 -1.85 2.30 7.88
C ILE A 107 -1.64 3.69 7.29
N THR A 108 -2.01 4.76 8.01
CA THR A 108 -1.74 6.14 7.60
C THR A 108 -0.24 6.41 7.45
N ALA A 109 0.58 5.97 8.41
CA ALA A 109 2.02 6.18 8.37
C ALA A 109 2.66 5.43 7.17
N LEU A 110 2.22 4.21 6.88
CA LEU A 110 2.66 3.47 5.70
C LEU A 110 2.23 4.16 4.40
N GLU A 111 0.99 4.63 4.29
CA GLU A 111 0.52 5.38 3.12
C GLU A 111 1.33 6.66 2.87
N LEU A 112 1.61 7.44 3.92
CA LEU A 112 2.46 8.63 3.84
C LEU A 112 3.88 8.28 3.41
N GLN A 113 4.48 7.23 3.98
CA GLN A 113 5.80 6.75 3.58
C GLN A 113 5.82 6.32 2.11
N PHE A 114 4.78 5.63 1.63
CA PHE A 114 4.68 5.24 0.23
C PHE A 114 4.68 6.45 -0.70
N ARG A 115 3.92 7.49 -0.37
CA ARG A 115 3.91 8.75 -1.13
C ARG A 115 5.28 9.45 -1.11
N GLU A 116 5.97 9.44 0.03
CA GLU A 116 7.30 10.04 0.16
C GLU A 116 8.34 9.29 -0.68
N LYS A 117 8.33 7.95 -0.65
CA LYS A 117 9.39 7.12 -1.27
C LYS A 117 9.13 6.76 -2.73
N PHE A 118 7.88 6.57 -3.13
CA PHE A 118 7.51 6.18 -4.48
C PHE A 118 6.80 7.31 -5.27
N GLY A 119 6.55 8.45 -4.63
CA GLY A 119 5.87 9.60 -5.22
C GLY A 119 4.35 9.57 -5.05
N ALA A 120 3.71 10.74 -5.19
CA ALA A 120 2.26 10.87 -5.02
C ALA A 120 1.45 10.02 -6.03
N ASN A 121 1.98 9.83 -7.24
CA ASN A 121 1.43 8.97 -8.28
C ASN A 121 2.27 7.69 -8.42
N HIS A 122 2.52 7.00 -7.31
CA HIS A 122 3.42 5.84 -7.23
C HIS A 122 3.12 4.74 -8.26
N GLY A 123 1.85 4.60 -8.69
CA GLY A 123 1.44 3.67 -9.74
C GLY A 123 1.76 2.21 -9.40
N ILE A 124 1.62 1.85 -8.12
CA ILE A 124 1.89 0.51 -7.62
C ILE A 124 0.63 -0.31 -7.86
N ASP A 125 0.78 -1.43 -8.56
CA ASP A 125 -0.35 -2.27 -8.98
C ASP A 125 -0.67 -3.35 -7.93
N VAL A 126 0.36 -3.88 -7.26
CA VAL A 126 0.22 -5.01 -6.33
C VAL A 126 1.07 -4.82 -5.07
N ILE A 127 0.46 -5.08 -3.92
CA ILE A 127 1.16 -5.32 -2.65
C ILE A 127 1.24 -6.82 -2.42
N VAL A 128 2.47 -7.33 -2.30
CA VAL A 128 2.74 -8.72 -1.94
C VAL A 128 3.01 -8.79 -0.44
N GLY A 129 2.19 -9.52 0.31
CA GLY A 129 2.42 -9.78 1.72
C GLY A 129 3.15 -11.11 1.94
N LEU A 130 4.04 -11.17 2.93
CA LEU A 130 4.63 -12.45 3.39
C LEU A 130 3.80 -13.10 4.50
N GLU A 131 3.68 -14.42 4.44
CA GLU A 131 3.01 -15.17 5.50
C GLU A 131 3.82 -15.15 6.81
N SER A 132 3.21 -14.88 7.96
CA SER A 132 1.82 -14.48 8.19
C SER A 132 1.66 -13.03 8.61
N ARG A 133 2.72 -12.38 9.09
CA ARG A 133 2.61 -11.06 9.72
C ARG A 133 2.47 -9.93 8.71
N GLY A 134 3.04 -10.07 7.51
CA GLY A 134 2.72 -9.22 6.37
C GLY A 134 1.21 -9.19 6.04
N PHE A 135 0.44 -10.23 6.39
CA PHE A 135 -1.01 -10.27 6.15
C PHE A 135 -1.82 -9.43 7.15
N LEU A 136 -1.23 -9.02 8.27
CA LEU A 136 -1.93 -8.23 9.27
C LEU A 136 -2.23 -6.80 8.79
N PHE A 137 -1.42 -6.28 7.85
CA PHE A 137 -1.58 -4.93 7.32
C PHE A 137 -1.53 -4.86 5.79
N GLY A 138 -0.90 -5.82 5.11
CA GLY A 138 -0.73 -5.81 3.66
C GLY A 138 -2.03 -5.63 2.87
N PRO A 139 -3.10 -6.40 3.14
CA PRO A 139 -4.39 -6.23 2.46
C PRO A 139 -5.01 -4.84 2.67
N THR A 140 -4.99 -4.34 3.91
CA THR A 140 -5.52 -3.01 4.25
C THR A 140 -4.73 -1.91 3.56
N LEU A 141 -3.40 -2.03 3.51
CA LEU A 141 -2.53 -1.09 2.82
C LEU A 141 -2.78 -1.12 1.30
N ALA A 142 -2.90 -2.30 0.69
CA ALA A 142 -3.22 -2.45 -0.72
C ALA A 142 -4.52 -1.70 -1.07
N MET A 143 -5.56 -1.89 -0.26
CA MET A 143 -6.84 -1.21 -0.41
C MET A 143 -6.69 0.32 -0.33
N ARG A 144 -5.89 0.85 0.61
CA ARG A 144 -5.63 2.30 0.74
C ARG A 144 -4.86 2.89 -0.43
N LEU A 145 -4.00 2.11 -1.05
CA LEU A 145 -3.19 2.51 -2.20
C LEU A 145 -3.90 2.28 -3.55
N GLY A 146 -5.09 1.68 -3.55
CA GLY A 146 -5.79 1.30 -4.78
C GLY A 146 -5.10 0.17 -5.56
N ALA A 147 -4.33 -0.67 -4.87
CA ALA A 147 -3.57 -1.78 -5.44
C ALA A 147 -4.25 -3.13 -5.13
N GLY A 148 -3.92 -4.16 -5.92
CA GLY A 148 -4.24 -5.55 -5.60
C GLY A 148 -3.40 -6.07 -4.43
N PHE A 149 -3.86 -7.13 -3.77
CA PHE A 149 -3.10 -7.84 -2.76
C PHE A 149 -2.83 -9.28 -3.19
N VAL A 150 -1.58 -9.74 -3.04
CA VAL A 150 -1.16 -11.10 -3.36
C VAL A 150 -0.40 -11.72 -2.17
N PRO A 151 -0.78 -12.91 -1.69
CA PRO A 151 -0.05 -13.58 -0.63
C PRO A 151 1.14 -14.40 -1.15
N VAL A 152 2.28 -14.28 -0.50
CA VAL A 152 3.34 -15.32 -0.52
C VAL A 152 3.14 -16.21 0.70
N ARG A 153 3.04 -17.51 0.48
CA ARG A 153 2.75 -18.49 1.54
C ARG A 153 3.75 -19.62 1.58
N LYS A 154 3.87 -20.27 2.73
CA LYS A 154 4.64 -21.51 2.83
C LYS A 154 4.07 -22.57 1.88
N GLN A 155 4.95 -23.45 1.40
CA GLN A 155 4.59 -24.50 0.45
C GLN A 155 3.38 -25.33 0.92
N GLY A 156 2.48 -25.62 -0.03
CA GLY A 156 1.29 -26.45 0.18
C GLY A 156 0.07 -25.71 0.75
N LYS A 157 0.14 -24.38 0.95
CA LYS A 157 -0.97 -23.58 1.49
C LYS A 157 -1.75 -22.77 0.47
N LEU A 158 -1.29 -22.71 -0.78
CA LEU A 158 -1.99 -22.07 -1.89
C LEU A 158 -2.55 -23.13 -2.83
N PRO A 159 -3.79 -22.99 -3.30
CA PRO A 159 -4.37 -23.89 -4.30
C PRO A 159 -3.88 -23.52 -5.71
N GLY A 160 -4.06 -24.45 -6.65
CA GLY A 160 -3.72 -24.23 -8.06
C GLY A 160 -2.22 -24.28 -8.35
N GLU A 161 -1.83 -23.81 -9.53
CA GLU A 161 -0.42 -23.79 -9.93
C GLU A 161 0.36 -22.67 -9.23
N CYS A 162 1.51 -23.02 -8.66
CA CYS A 162 2.38 -22.06 -7.98
C CYS A 162 3.80 -22.07 -8.58
N VAL A 163 4.43 -20.89 -8.62
CA VAL A 163 5.89 -20.79 -8.58
C VAL A 163 6.38 -21.05 -7.16
N THR A 164 7.58 -21.61 -7.01
CA THR A 164 8.14 -22.02 -5.72
C THR A 164 9.58 -21.57 -5.62
N GLU A 165 9.96 -21.02 -4.47
CA GLU A 165 11.30 -20.53 -4.20
C GLU A 165 11.76 -20.99 -2.81
N GLY A 166 12.95 -21.57 -2.76
CA GLY A 166 13.57 -22.04 -1.53
C GLY A 166 14.38 -20.94 -0.86
N TYR A 167 14.39 -20.93 0.48
CA TYR A 167 15.29 -20.08 1.25
C TYR A 167 15.91 -20.84 2.41
N GLN A 168 17.16 -20.48 2.72
CA GLN A 168 17.94 -21.13 3.77
C GLN A 168 17.60 -20.55 5.13
N LYS A 169 17.34 -21.46 6.08
CA LYS A 169 17.32 -21.18 7.51
C LYS A 169 18.64 -21.65 8.14
N GLU A 170 18.80 -21.40 9.43
CA GLU A 170 19.94 -21.90 10.21
C GLU A 170 20.05 -23.44 10.13
N TYR A 171 18.91 -24.13 10.18
CA TYR A 171 18.81 -25.57 10.02
C TYR A 171 17.77 -25.92 8.95
N GLY A 172 18.24 -26.03 7.70
CA GLY A 172 17.46 -26.54 6.57
C GLY A 172 16.94 -25.47 5.60
N THR A 173 16.10 -25.93 4.67
CA THR A 173 15.47 -25.10 3.63
C THR A 173 13.97 -25.08 3.87
N ASP A 174 13.35 -23.91 3.80
CA ASP A 174 11.91 -23.77 3.74
C ASP A 174 11.53 -23.16 2.38
N TRP A 175 10.28 -23.29 1.99
CA TRP A 175 9.83 -23.01 0.63
C TRP A 175 8.63 -22.08 0.67
N PHE A 176 8.72 -21.00 -0.10
CA PHE A 176 7.63 -20.09 -0.36
C PHE A 176 7.02 -20.34 -1.72
N GLN A 177 5.72 -20.07 -1.83
CA GLN A 177 4.92 -20.22 -3.04
C GLN A 177 4.09 -18.97 -3.29
N MET A 178 3.87 -18.71 -4.58
CA MET A 178 2.94 -17.71 -5.10
C MET A 178 2.19 -18.34 -6.30
N GLN A 179 0.88 -18.09 -6.41
CA GLN A 179 0.10 -18.60 -7.54
C GLN A 179 0.59 -17.97 -8.84
N LYS A 180 0.71 -18.76 -9.91
CA LYS A 180 1.33 -18.32 -11.18
C LYS A 180 0.59 -17.18 -11.88
N ASP A 181 -0.71 -17.06 -11.63
CA ASP A 181 -1.61 -16.06 -12.20
C ASP A 181 -1.84 -14.87 -11.26
N ALA A 182 -1.16 -14.82 -10.12
CA ALA A 182 -1.39 -13.78 -9.11
C ALA A 182 -0.93 -12.38 -9.55
N ILE A 183 0.07 -12.31 -10.44
CA ILE A 183 0.64 -11.06 -10.95
C ILE A 183 0.78 -11.17 -12.46
N SER A 184 0.29 -10.15 -13.17
CA SER A 184 0.48 -10.02 -14.61
C SER A 184 1.86 -9.43 -14.93
N PRO A 185 2.53 -9.88 -16.00
CA PRO A 185 3.83 -9.34 -16.41
C PRO A 185 3.81 -7.81 -16.53
N GLY A 186 4.83 -7.15 -15.97
CA GLY A 186 4.99 -5.70 -15.98
C GLY A 186 4.27 -4.93 -14.86
N GLN A 187 3.41 -5.58 -14.07
CA GLN A 187 2.81 -4.94 -12.89
C GLN A 187 3.89 -4.53 -11.88
N LYS A 188 3.77 -3.32 -11.32
CA LYS A 188 4.66 -2.81 -10.28
C LYS A 188 4.27 -3.36 -8.92
N VAL A 189 5.23 -4.01 -8.27
CA VAL A 189 5.02 -4.77 -7.05
C VAL A 189 5.85 -4.21 -5.92
N VAL A 190 5.23 -3.99 -4.76
CA VAL A 190 5.94 -3.78 -3.50
C VAL A 190 5.70 -4.96 -2.58
N ILE A 191 6.78 -5.50 -2.03
CA ILE A 191 6.72 -6.56 -1.02
C ILE A 191 6.65 -5.95 0.37
N VAL A 192 5.78 -6.47 1.23
CA VAL A 192 5.64 -6.04 2.62
C VAL A 192 5.73 -7.20 3.60
N ASP A 193 6.40 -6.94 4.71
CA ASP A 193 6.39 -7.81 5.89
C ASP A 193 6.58 -6.95 7.16
N ASP A 194 6.40 -7.53 8.34
CA ASP A 194 6.52 -6.75 9.57
C ASP A 194 7.97 -6.40 9.92
N ILE A 195 8.86 -7.39 9.90
CA ILE A 195 10.25 -7.23 10.34
C ILE A 195 11.19 -7.84 9.30
N ILE A 196 12.18 -7.09 8.86
CA ILE A 196 13.33 -7.65 8.16
C ILE A 196 14.44 -8.01 9.15
N ALA A 197 14.75 -9.32 9.21
CA ALA A 197 15.87 -9.88 9.96
C ALA A 197 17.03 -10.23 9.02
N THR A 198 17.22 -11.51 8.69
CA THR A 198 18.29 -11.98 7.79
C THR A 198 18.02 -11.74 6.30
N GLY A 199 16.84 -11.20 5.94
CA GLY A 199 16.43 -10.92 4.55
C GLY A 199 16.01 -12.13 3.70
N GLY A 200 16.20 -13.37 4.17
CA GLY A 200 16.01 -14.58 3.35
C GLY A 200 14.59 -14.76 2.81
N SER A 201 13.57 -14.59 3.66
CA SER A 201 12.16 -14.71 3.25
C SER A 201 11.77 -13.64 2.22
N ALA A 202 12.21 -12.40 2.43
CA ALA A 202 11.93 -11.29 1.53
C ALA A 202 12.63 -11.48 0.17
N ALA A 203 13.87 -11.94 0.16
CA ALA A 203 14.59 -12.27 -1.08
C ALA A 203 13.86 -13.35 -1.88
N ALA A 204 13.38 -14.42 -1.23
CA ALA A 204 12.60 -15.46 -1.90
C ALA A 204 11.29 -14.91 -2.48
N ALA A 205 10.59 -14.04 -1.76
CA ALA A 205 9.41 -13.37 -2.28
C ALA A 205 9.73 -12.50 -3.51
N GLY A 206 10.87 -11.79 -3.50
CA GLY A 206 11.34 -11.02 -4.66
C GLY A 206 11.59 -11.89 -5.89
N ASN A 207 12.22 -13.05 -5.69
CA ASN A 207 12.45 -14.01 -6.77
C ASN A 207 11.13 -14.56 -7.34
N LEU A 208 10.15 -14.89 -6.49
CA LEU A 208 8.82 -15.33 -6.94
C LEU A 208 8.13 -14.28 -7.82
N VAL A 209 8.17 -13.01 -7.42
CA VAL A 209 7.64 -11.90 -8.21
C VAL A 209 8.30 -11.82 -9.58
N GLN A 210 9.63 -11.96 -9.64
CA GLN A 210 10.38 -11.92 -10.89
C GLN A 210 10.10 -13.13 -11.79
N GLN A 211 9.93 -14.33 -11.23
CA GLN A 211 9.62 -15.55 -11.98
C GLN A 211 8.31 -15.44 -12.79
N ILE A 212 7.33 -14.69 -12.27
CA ILE A 212 6.05 -14.47 -12.95
C ILE A 212 5.98 -13.14 -13.73
N GLY A 213 7.12 -12.46 -13.87
CA GLY A 213 7.26 -11.25 -14.70
C GLY A 213 6.83 -9.94 -14.03
N GLY A 214 6.61 -9.92 -12.72
CA GLY A 214 6.32 -8.69 -11.98
C GLY A 214 7.55 -7.79 -11.87
N GLN A 215 7.34 -6.47 -11.93
CA GLN A 215 8.38 -5.47 -11.68
C GLN A 215 8.44 -5.17 -10.19
N LEU A 216 9.40 -5.77 -9.49
CA LEU A 216 9.65 -5.45 -8.08
C LEU A 216 10.23 -4.04 -7.94
N VAL A 217 9.47 -3.12 -7.36
CA VAL A 217 9.89 -1.71 -7.18
C VAL A 217 10.42 -1.40 -5.78
N GLY A 218 10.19 -2.28 -4.81
CA GLY A 218 10.79 -2.14 -3.48
C GLY A 218 10.21 -3.08 -2.43
N TYR A 219 10.79 -2.99 -1.24
CA TYR A 219 10.38 -3.67 -0.03
C TYR A 219 10.00 -2.64 1.05
N VAL A 220 8.91 -2.88 1.78
CA VAL A 220 8.50 -2.05 2.91
C VAL A 220 8.29 -2.91 4.16
N PHE A 221 9.01 -2.58 5.23
CA PHE A 221 8.88 -3.24 6.53
C PHE A 221 8.41 -2.25 7.60
N ILE A 222 7.77 -2.77 8.66
CA ILE A 222 7.47 -1.95 9.85
C ILE A 222 8.77 -1.68 10.61
N MET A 223 9.62 -2.70 10.80
CA MET A 223 10.89 -2.61 11.52
C MET A 223 12.01 -3.38 10.82
N GLU A 224 13.23 -3.12 11.28
CA GLU A 224 14.46 -3.78 10.83
C GLU A 224 15.34 -4.14 12.02
N LEU A 225 16.09 -5.24 11.89
CA LEU A 225 17.17 -5.60 12.79
C LEU A 225 18.50 -5.32 12.06
N ASP A 226 19.01 -4.10 12.20
CA ASP A 226 20.10 -3.57 11.38
C ASP A 226 21.38 -4.42 11.49
N PHE A 227 21.65 -4.98 12.68
CA PHE A 227 22.81 -5.84 12.94
C PHE A 227 22.82 -7.16 12.13
N LEU A 228 21.67 -7.59 11.59
CA LEU A 228 21.55 -8.80 10.77
C LEU A 228 21.77 -8.56 9.27
N LYS A 229 21.94 -7.30 8.86
CA LYS A 229 22.25 -6.89 7.47
C LYS A 229 21.31 -7.50 6.43
N GLY A 230 20.00 -7.59 6.74
CA GLY A 230 19.01 -8.22 5.87
C GLY A 230 18.91 -7.56 4.49
N ARG A 231 19.13 -6.24 4.42
CA ARG A 231 19.13 -5.46 3.17
C ARG A 231 20.13 -5.97 2.13
N ASP A 232 21.27 -6.51 2.56
CA ASP A 232 22.35 -6.96 1.66
C ASP A 232 21.89 -8.10 0.72
N LYS A 233 20.80 -8.79 1.05
CA LYS A 233 20.23 -9.87 0.23
C LYS A 233 19.14 -9.41 -0.72
N LEU A 234 18.72 -8.15 -0.65
CA LEU A 234 17.56 -7.65 -1.38
C LEU A 234 18.01 -6.92 -2.66
N ASN A 235 17.26 -7.15 -3.73
CA ASN A 235 17.56 -6.70 -5.08
C ASN A 235 16.75 -5.47 -5.52
N ALA A 236 16.10 -4.79 -4.57
CA ALA A 236 15.29 -3.59 -4.81
C ALA A 236 15.38 -2.65 -3.60
N PRO A 237 14.99 -1.36 -3.72
CA PRO A 237 15.01 -0.41 -2.61
C PRO A 237 14.26 -0.92 -1.38
N VAL A 238 14.81 -0.68 -0.18
CA VAL A 238 14.24 -1.10 1.09
C VAL A 238 13.86 0.12 1.93
N HIS A 239 12.65 0.11 2.47
CA HIS A 239 12.15 1.16 3.35
C HIS A 239 11.59 0.56 4.64
N THR A 240 11.99 1.10 5.78
CA THR A 240 11.50 0.68 7.09
C THR A 240 10.81 1.84 7.78
N LEU A 241 9.62 1.57 8.34
CA LEU A 241 8.79 2.62 8.94
C LEU A 241 9.41 3.13 10.24
N LEU A 242 9.76 2.22 11.14
CA LEU A 242 10.33 2.51 12.44
C LEU A 242 11.81 2.13 12.43
N SER A 243 12.65 3.01 12.97
CA SER A 243 14.08 2.75 13.14
C SER A 243 14.27 1.50 14.00
N GLY A 244 15.11 0.60 13.51
CA GLY A 244 15.38 -0.71 14.08
C GLY A 244 16.14 -0.68 15.40
N GLN A 245 16.56 -1.87 15.82
CA GLN A 245 17.54 -2.04 16.90
C GLN A 245 18.93 -2.05 16.29
N ASP A 246 19.78 -1.12 16.74
CA ASP A 246 21.17 -1.00 16.28
C ASP A 246 22.07 -2.10 16.86
N GLU A 247 21.70 -2.70 18.00
CA GLU A 247 22.51 -3.68 18.74
C GLU A 247 21.66 -4.86 19.24
N ALA A 248 22.25 -6.06 19.28
CA ALA A 248 21.67 -7.21 19.98
C ALA A 248 21.64 -6.94 21.49
N LEU A 249 20.86 -7.74 22.25
CA LEU A 249 20.96 -7.74 23.72
C LEU A 249 22.43 -7.96 24.11
N GLN A 250 23.07 -6.92 24.65
CA GLN A 250 24.34 -7.10 25.32
C GLN A 250 24.07 -8.02 26.51
N SER A 251 24.69 -9.20 26.52
CA SER A 251 24.57 -10.14 27.63
C SER A 251 25.04 -9.40 28.89
N SER A 252 24.12 -9.05 29.79
CA SER A 252 24.51 -8.61 31.13
C SER A 252 25.39 -9.70 31.73
N LYS A 253 26.67 -9.38 31.90
CA LYS A 253 27.61 -10.18 32.69
C LYS A 253 27.20 -10.21 34.15
#